data_AF-A0ABD2H8G3-F1
#
_entry.id   AF-A0ABD2H8G3-F1
#
_cell.length_a   1.000
_cell.length_b   1.000
_cell.length_c   1.000
_cell.angle_alpha   90.00
_cell.angle_beta   90.00
_cell.angle_gamma   90.00
#
_symmetry.space_group_name_H-M   'P 1'
#
loop_
_entity.id
_entity.type
_entity.pdbx_description
1 polymer ?
#
loop_
_entity_poly.entity_id
_entity_poly.type
_entity_poly.pdbx_seq_one_letter_code
_entity_poly.pdbx_strand_id
1 'polypeptide(L)'
;MSMVSAFSPLITAGIFGATLSSALACLVSAPKVFQCLCKDNLYPLIGVFGKGYGRNDEPLRAYFLTYIIAACFILIAELNTIAPIISNFYLCSYCLINFSCFHASITNSPGTTHSL
;
A
#
# COMPACT_ATOMS: atom_id res chain seq x y z
N MET A 1 14.28 -25.49 -15.64
CA MET A 1 13.89 -25.53 -14.21
C MET A 1 12.74 -26.51 -14.07
N SER A 2 13.08 -27.72 -13.67
CA SER A 2 12.19 -28.88 -13.59
C SER A 2 11.47 -28.96 -12.24
N MET A 3 10.18 -29.26 -12.29
CA MET A 3 9.41 -30.03 -11.29
C MET A 3 9.43 -29.54 -9.82
N VAL A 4 8.53 -28.59 -9.48
CA VAL A 4 8.09 -28.36 -8.08
C VAL A 4 6.57 -28.26 -8.01
N SER A 5 5.87 -29.26 -8.58
CA SER A 5 4.48 -29.50 -8.24
C SER A 5 4.07 -30.91 -8.64
N ALA A 6 3.46 -31.62 -7.71
CA ALA A 6 2.84 -32.91 -7.95
C ALA A 6 1.53 -32.80 -8.76
N PHE A 7 0.93 -31.59 -8.85
CA PHE A 7 -0.37 -31.35 -9.49
C PHE A 7 -0.44 -29.93 -10.10
N SER A 8 -0.34 -29.82 -11.42
CA SER A 8 -0.36 -28.52 -12.14
C SER A 8 -1.55 -27.61 -11.85
N PRO A 9 -2.82 -28.07 -11.76
CA PRO A 9 -3.94 -27.17 -11.51
C PRO A 9 -3.94 -26.57 -10.08
N LEU A 10 -3.26 -27.23 -9.13
CA LEU A 10 -3.12 -26.73 -7.76
C LEU A 10 -2.23 -25.48 -7.71
N ILE A 11 -1.19 -25.41 -8.56
CA ILE A 11 -0.37 -24.18 -8.70
C ILE A 11 -1.23 -23.04 -9.22
N THR A 12 -1.99 -23.26 -10.29
CA THR A 12 -2.81 -22.20 -10.88
C THR A 12 -3.84 -21.68 -9.87
N ALA A 13 -4.51 -22.57 -9.14
CA ALA A 13 -5.42 -22.19 -8.07
C ALA A 13 -4.72 -21.40 -6.95
N GLY A 14 -3.50 -21.80 -6.57
CA GLY A 14 -2.67 -21.10 -5.59
C GLY A 14 -2.27 -19.69 -6.04
N ILE A 15 -1.87 -19.52 -7.31
CA ILE A 15 -1.52 -18.21 -7.88
C ILE A 15 -2.73 -17.27 -7.85
N PHE A 16 -3.90 -17.74 -8.31
CA PHE A 16 -5.12 -16.94 -8.23
C PHE A 16 -5.46 -16.55 -6.80
N GLY A 17 -5.38 -17.49 -5.85
CA GLY A 17 -5.61 -17.22 -4.44
C GLY A 17 -4.63 -16.19 -3.86
N ALA A 18 -3.34 -16.34 -4.13
CA ALA A 18 -2.29 -15.45 -3.63
C ALA A 18 -2.41 -14.04 -4.21
N THR A 19 -2.63 -13.91 -5.51
CA THR A 19 -2.81 -12.61 -6.18
C THR A 19 -4.07 -11.91 -5.69
N LEU A 20 -5.21 -12.62 -5.61
CA LEU A 20 -6.47 -12.03 -5.15
C LEU A 20 -6.37 -11.58 -3.68
N SER A 21 -5.77 -12.40 -2.82
CA SER A 21 -5.57 -12.06 -1.40
C SER A 21 -4.70 -10.80 -1.25
N SER A 22 -3.58 -10.74 -1.96
CA SER A 22 -2.66 -9.59 -1.92
C SER A 22 -3.34 -8.32 -2.46
N ALA A 23 -4.07 -8.43 -3.57
CA ALA A 23 -4.80 -7.31 -4.16
C ALA A 23 -5.87 -6.75 -3.22
N LEU A 24 -6.67 -7.61 -2.57
CA LEU A 24 -7.67 -7.20 -1.60
C LEU A 24 -7.05 -6.54 -0.37
N ALA A 25 -5.94 -7.07 0.12
CA ALA A 25 -5.22 -6.49 1.25
C ALA A 25 -4.71 -5.06 0.92
N CYS A 26 -4.14 -4.85 -0.26
CA CYS A 26 -3.70 -3.53 -0.72
C CYS A 26 -4.88 -2.56 -0.92
N LEU A 27 -5.99 -3.06 -1.49
CA LEU A 27 -7.20 -2.25 -1.76
C LEU A 27 -7.88 -1.75 -0.48
N VAL A 28 -7.80 -2.50 0.61
CA VAL A 28 -8.36 -2.09 1.93
C VAL A 28 -7.37 -1.26 2.74
N SER A 29 -6.07 -1.55 2.67
CA SER A 29 -5.05 -0.85 3.48
C SER A 29 -4.72 0.55 2.95
N ALA A 30 -4.56 0.73 1.64
CA ALA A 30 -4.22 2.02 1.04
C ALA A 30 -5.18 3.17 1.38
N PRO A 31 -6.51 3.03 1.23
CA PRO A 31 -7.45 4.11 1.57
C PRO A 31 -7.54 4.38 3.07
N LYS A 32 -7.31 3.37 3.94
CA LYS A 32 -7.25 3.57 5.40
C LYS A 32 -6.03 4.40 5.80
N VAL A 33 -4.85 4.09 5.25
CA VAL A 33 -3.62 4.88 5.47
C VAL A 33 -3.82 6.31 4.98
N PHE A 34 -4.41 6.49 3.79
CA PHE A 34 -4.71 7.81 3.24
C PHE A 34 -5.71 8.60 4.10
N GLN A 35 -6.72 7.92 4.65
CA GLN A 35 -7.67 8.55 5.56
C GLN A 35 -7.01 9.01 6.86
N CYS A 36 -6.14 8.20 7.47
CA CYS A 36 -5.38 8.60 8.66
C CYS A 36 -4.53 9.83 8.36
N LEU A 37 -3.80 9.82 7.24
CA LEU A 37 -3.00 10.97 6.79
C LEU A 37 -3.84 12.24 6.60
N CYS A 38 -5.06 12.12 6.07
CA CYS A 38 -5.97 13.26 5.93
C CYS A 38 -6.54 13.73 7.28
N LYS A 39 -6.75 12.84 8.25
CA LYS A 39 -7.19 13.18 9.62
C LYS A 39 -6.08 13.90 10.40
N ASP A 40 -4.83 13.63 10.09
CA ASP A 40 -3.67 14.33 10.66
C ASP A 40 -3.53 15.79 10.17
N ASN A 41 -4.40 16.24 9.24
CA ASN A 41 -4.41 17.61 8.66
C ASN A 41 -3.03 18.07 8.14
N LEU A 42 -2.15 17.13 7.76
CA LEU A 42 -0.82 17.43 7.22
C LEU A 42 -0.90 18.29 5.96
N TYR A 43 -1.97 18.11 5.17
CA TYR A 43 -2.22 18.85 3.95
C TYR A 43 -3.67 19.39 3.95
N PRO A 44 -3.88 20.70 4.17
CA PRO A 44 -5.22 21.29 4.30
C PRO A 44 -6.07 21.16 3.01
N LEU A 45 -5.44 20.95 1.85
CA LEU A 45 -6.11 20.77 0.57
C LEU A 45 -6.79 19.40 0.42
N ILE A 46 -6.32 18.37 1.13
CA ILE A 46 -6.73 16.97 0.95
C ILE A 46 -7.65 16.48 2.08
N GLY A 47 -7.85 17.29 3.13
CA GLY A 47 -8.70 16.95 4.29
C GLY A 47 -10.15 16.58 3.92
N VAL A 48 -10.63 17.02 2.74
CA VAL A 48 -11.95 16.69 2.18
C VAL A 48 -12.10 15.18 1.88
N PHE A 49 -11.00 14.46 1.62
CA PHE A 49 -10.99 13.01 1.39
C PHE A 49 -10.94 12.19 2.68
N GLY A 50 -10.52 12.79 3.81
CA GLY A 50 -10.48 12.15 5.12
C GLY A 50 -11.83 12.05 5.84
N LYS A 51 -12.87 12.70 5.31
CA LYS A 51 -14.23 12.66 5.86
C LYS A 51 -14.81 11.26 5.68
N GLY A 52 -14.72 10.46 6.73
CA GLY A 52 -15.33 9.13 6.82
C GLY A 52 -16.84 9.24 6.61
N TYR A 53 -17.41 8.29 5.88
CA TYR A 53 -18.84 8.24 5.63
C TYR A 53 -19.47 7.09 6.42
N GLY A 54 -20.63 7.34 7.01
CA GLY A 54 -21.39 6.35 7.77
C GLY A 54 -20.88 6.11 9.19
N ARG A 55 -21.47 5.11 9.86
CA ARG A 55 -21.25 4.77 11.27
C ARG A 55 -19.91 4.05 11.53
N ASN A 56 -19.25 3.60 10.46
CA ASN A 56 -17.97 2.89 10.47
C ASN A 56 -16.79 3.74 9.95
N ASP A 57 -16.99 5.05 9.75
CA ASP A 57 -15.94 5.97 9.30
C ASP A 57 -15.29 5.54 7.96
N GLU A 58 -16.04 4.92 7.05
CA GLU A 58 -15.46 4.33 5.85
C GLU A 58 -15.04 5.42 4.84
N PRO A 59 -13.79 5.43 4.35
CA PRO A 59 -13.29 6.46 3.46
C PRO A 59 -13.69 6.18 2.00
N LEU A 60 -14.99 6.26 1.69
CA LEU A 60 -15.54 5.99 0.34
C LEU A 60 -14.83 6.79 -0.75
N ARG A 61 -14.49 8.05 -0.47
CA ARG A 61 -13.76 8.93 -1.42
C ARG A 61 -12.34 8.43 -1.68
N ALA A 62 -11.67 7.91 -0.66
CA ALA A 62 -10.33 7.34 -0.80
C ALA A 62 -10.37 6.02 -1.58
N TYR A 63 -11.38 5.17 -1.35
CA TYR A 63 -11.60 3.94 -2.14
C TYR A 63 -11.82 4.26 -3.62
N PHE A 64 -12.64 5.25 -3.93
CA PHE A 64 -12.88 5.67 -5.30
C PHE A 64 -11.60 6.18 -5.99
N LEU A 65 -10.79 6.97 -5.26
CA LEU A 65 -9.50 7.45 -5.76
C LEU A 65 -8.51 6.30 -5.99
N THR A 66 -8.41 5.34 -5.06
CA THR A 66 -7.56 4.16 -5.25
C THR A 66 -8.04 3.29 -6.42
N TYR A 67 -9.36 3.16 -6.60
CA TYR A 67 -9.93 2.43 -7.73
C TYR A 67 -9.60 3.10 -9.07
N ILE A 68 -9.73 4.42 -9.19
CA ILE A 68 -9.35 5.14 -10.42
C ILE A 68 -7.87 4.95 -10.73
N ILE A 69 -6.99 5.11 -9.73
CA ILE A 69 -5.55 4.94 -9.93
C ILE A 69 -5.23 3.51 -10.35
N ALA A 70 -5.81 2.51 -9.68
CA ALA A 70 -5.65 1.11 -10.04
C ALA A 70 -6.15 0.81 -11.45
N ALA A 71 -7.32 1.35 -11.83
CA ALA A 71 -7.88 1.19 -13.18
C ALA A 71 -6.96 1.81 -14.25
N CYS A 72 -6.37 2.99 -13.99
CA CYS A 72 -5.38 3.59 -14.89
C CYS A 72 -4.16 2.68 -15.12
N PHE A 73 -3.65 2.05 -14.07
CA PHE A 73 -2.54 1.08 -14.21
C PHE A 73 -2.96 -0.20 -14.93
N ILE A 74 -4.18 -0.69 -14.71
CA ILE A 74 -4.70 -1.89 -15.39
C ILE A 74 -4.87 -1.64 -16.88
N LEU A 75 -5.30 -0.44 -17.31
CA LEU A 75 -5.49 -0.10 -18.72
C LEU A 75 -4.20 -0.17 -19.55
N ILE A 76 -3.03 -0.01 -18.91
CA ILE A 76 -1.73 -0.13 -19.58
C ILE A 76 -1.45 -1.58 -19.99
N ALA A 77 -2.03 -2.58 -19.29
CA ALA A 77 -1.93 -4.02 -19.53
C ALA A 77 -0.51 -4.61 -19.69
N GLU A 78 0.55 -3.81 -19.49
CA GLU A 78 1.96 -4.17 -19.58
C GLU A 78 2.57 -4.33 -18.18
N LEU A 79 2.54 -5.55 -17.66
CA LEU A 79 3.09 -5.87 -16.35
C LEU A 79 4.59 -5.53 -16.24
N ASN A 80 5.34 -5.68 -17.34
CA ASN A 80 6.78 -5.42 -17.38
C ASN A 80 7.13 -3.94 -17.14
N THR A 81 6.21 -3.03 -17.47
CA THR A 81 6.39 -1.59 -17.21
C THR A 81 5.86 -1.20 -15.83
N ILE A 82 4.79 -1.85 -15.35
CA ILE A 82 4.18 -1.54 -14.05
C ILE A 82 5.03 -2.05 -12.89
N ALA A 83 5.63 -3.24 -13.03
CA ALA A 83 6.45 -3.86 -11.99
C ALA A 83 7.63 -2.99 -11.49
N PRO A 84 8.48 -2.38 -12.35
CA PRO A 84 9.56 -1.51 -11.89
C PRO A 84 9.05 -0.22 -11.24
N ILE A 85 7.91 0.33 -11.71
CA ILE A 85 7.30 1.53 -11.11
C ILE A 85 6.89 1.25 -9.68
N ILE A 86 6.13 0.18 -9.44
CA ILE A 86 5.69 -0.23 -8.10
C ILE A 86 6.92 -0.49 -7.21
N SER A 87 7.90 -1.22 -7.72
CA SER A 87 9.13 -1.55 -6.98
C SER A 87 9.87 -0.28 -6.54
N ASN A 88 9.97 0.72 -7.41
CA ASN A 88 10.62 1.99 -7.08
C ASN A 88 9.87 2.78 -6.00
N PHE A 89 8.54 2.80 -6.05
CA PHE A 89 7.72 3.42 -4.98
C PHE A 89 7.90 2.72 -3.64
N TYR A 90 7.86 1.38 -3.62
CA TYR A 90 8.10 0.61 -2.39
C TYR A 90 9.51 0.84 -1.85
N LEU A 91 10.53 0.81 -2.72
CA LEU A 91 11.91 1.05 -2.32
C LEU A 91 12.09 2.46 -1.73
N CYS A 92 11.48 3.49 -2.35
CA CYS A 92 11.50 4.84 -1.82
C CYS A 92 10.85 4.93 -0.42
N SER A 93 9.66 4.32 -0.23
CA SER A 93 9.02 4.28 1.09
C SER A 93 9.89 3.55 2.13
N TYR A 94 10.51 2.42 1.77
CA TYR A 94 11.42 1.72 2.68
C TYR A 94 12.67 2.55 2.99
N CYS A 95 13.26 3.23 2.02
CA CYS A 95 14.38 4.14 2.24
C CYS A 95 13.98 5.28 3.19
N LEU A 96 12.82 5.90 3.00
CA LEU A 96 12.33 6.97 3.87
C LEU A 96 12.11 6.48 5.31
N ILE A 97 11.48 5.31 5.50
CA ILE A 97 11.25 4.75 6.84
C ILE A 97 12.57 4.44 7.55
N ASN A 98 13.52 3.80 6.85
CA ASN A 98 14.84 3.49 7.41
C ASN A 98 15.63 4.76 7.72
N PHE A 99 15.58 5.76 6.85
CA PHE A 99 16.23 7.05 7.06
C PHE A 99 15.61 7.83 8.23
N SER A 100 14.28 7.87 8.35
CA SER A 100 13.59 8.49 9.48
C SER A 100 13.98 7.83 10.81
N CYS A 101 14.10 6.50 10.85
CA CYS A 101 14.56 5.77 12.03
C CYS A 101 16.02 6.10 12.37
N PHE A 102 16.91 6.09 11.37
CA PHE A 102 18.32 6.45 11.54
C PHE A 102 18.48 7.90 12.05
N HIS A 103 17.76 8.84 11.45
CA HIS A 103 17.78 10.24 11.83
C HIS A 103 17.23 10.47 13.24
N ALA A 104 16.13 9.79 13.60
CA ALA A 104 15.57 9.84 14.96
C ALA A 104 16.52 9.24 16.01
N SER A 105 17.22 8.15 15.65
CA SER A 105 18.23 7.51 16.50
C SER A 105 19.46 8.40 16.73
N ILE A 106 19.92 9.15 15.71
CA ILE A 106 21.03 10.11 15.86
C ILE A 106 20.61 11.31 16.72
N THR A 107 19.37 11.78 16.53
CA THR A 107 18.86 12.98 17.20
C THR A 107 18.36 12.71 18.64
N ASN A 108 18.50 11.48 19.16
CA ASN A 108 18.03 11.05 20.49
C ASN A 108 16.61 11.55 20.79
N SER A 109 15.67 11.38 19.84
CA SER A 109 14.31 11.88 20.03
C SER A 109 13.66 11.19 21.24
N PRO A 110 12.91 11.90 22.11
CA PRO A 110 12.42 11.37 23.37
C PRO A 110 11.40 10.22 23.26
N GLY A 111 10.93 9.90 22.04
CA GLY A 111 10.03 8.77 21.78
C GLY A 111 10.69 7.51 21.20
N THR A 112 11.99 7.54 20.88
CA THR A 112 12.75 6.43 20.28
C THR A 112 13.36 5.49 21.33
N THR A 113 12.62 5.15 22.40
CA THR A 113 13.00 4.09 23.34
C THR A 113 12.58 2.72 22.80
N HIS A 114 13.03 2.36 21.60
CA HIS A 114 13.11 0.95 21.21
C HIS A 114 14.50 0.45 21.61
N SER A 115 14.53 -0.10 22.83
CA SER A 115 15.54 -0.99 23.37
C SER A 115 15.96 -2.05 22.33
N LEU A 116 17.23 -2.01 21.95
CA LEU A 116 18.00 -3.21 21.66
C LEU A 116 18.06 -4.09 22.91
#